data_AF-A0A261RV41-F1
#
_entry.id   AF-A0A261RV41-F1
#
_cell.length_a   1.000
_cell.length_b   1.000
_cell.length_c   1.000
_cell.angle_alpha   90.00
_cell.angle_beta   90.00
_cell.angle_gamma   90.00
#
_symmetry.space_group_name_H-M   'P 1'
#
loop_
_entity.id
_entity.type
_entity.pdbx_description
1 polymer ?
#
loop_
_entity_poly.entity_id
_entity_poly.type
_entity_poly.pdbx_seq_one_letter_code
_entity_poly.pdbx_strand_id
1 'polypeptide(L)'
;MSPPATRLFFALWPAPDVAQEIDAGWTAPAHAHCGGRRMRPDTLHLTLAFLGNVDPDQVAPLKTIARALPVPPGTIRLERYGRFDRPGVVWTGPAEADAALLALHAALWQALAPLGYAPTESTYRPHVTLLRNTRTEPPDAPAPLVWHYDRCVLVRSDPGGQARYHVIAHSGG
;
A
#
# COMPACT_ATOMS: atom_id res chain seq x y z
N MET A 1 -9.10 14.25 -27.88
CA MET A 1 -9.28 13.08 -27.00
C MET A 1 -8.39 13.29 -25.80
N SER A 2 -8.94 13.45 -24.60
CA SER A 2 -8.12 13.57 -23.38
C SER A 2 -7.36 12.26 -23.15
N PRO A 3 -6.12 12.29 -22.62
CA PRO A 3 -5.41 11.08 -22.25
C PRO A 3 -6.26 10.23 -21.30
N PRO A 4 -6.18 8.89 -21.35
CA PRO A 4 -6.92 8.05 -20.42
C PRO A 4 -6.53 8.41 -18.97
N ALA A 5 -7.55 8.59 -18.12
CA ALA A 5 -7.35 8.86 -16.71
C ALA A 5 -6.47 7.77 -16.08
N THR A 6 -5.50 8.18 -15.28
CA THR A 6 -4.51 7.27 -14.72
C THR A 6 -4.86 6.95 -13.27
N ARG A 7 -4.87 5.66 -12.89
CA ARG A 7 -5.13 5.27 -11.50
C ARG A 7 -3.89 5.49 -10.65
N LEU A 8 -3.96 6.37 -9.66
CA LEU A 8 -2.81 6.71 -8.79
C LEU A 8 -3.07 6.38 -7.31
N PHE A 9 -1.98 6.13 -6.58
CA PHE A 9 -1.98 6.01 -5.13
C PHE A 9 -0.60 6.30 -4.53
N PHE A 10 -0.58 6.68 -3.27
CA PHE A 10 0.62 6.80 -2.45
C PHE A 10 0.79 5.57 -1.57
N ALA A 11 2.03 5.10 -1.42
CA ALA A 11 2.32 3.92 -0.61
C ALA A 11 3.72 3.97 0.01
N LEU A 12 3.87 3.19 1.09
CA LEU A 12 5.17 2.71 1.55
C LEU A 12 5.51 1.44 0.77
N TRP A 13 6.76 1.33 0.32
CA TRP A 13 7.24 0.21 -0.49
C TRP A 13 8.38 -0.51 0.22
N PRO A 14 8.28 -1.83 0.48
CA PRO A 14 9.36 -2.58 1.09
C PRO A 14 10.57 -2.66 0.16
N ALA A 15 11.76 -2.71 0.75
CA ALA A 15 12.97 -3.05 0.02
C ALA A 15 12.84 -4.49 -0.55
N PRO A 16 13.55 -4.84 -1.65
CA PRO A 16 13.37 -6.12 -2.32
C PRO A 16 13.57 -7.35 -1.41
N ASP A 17 14.55 -7.30 -0.50
CA ASP A 17 14.81 -8.32 0.52
C ASP A 17 13.64 -8.46 1.49
N VAL A 18 13.16 -7.35 2.05
CA VAL A 18 11.98 -7.33 2.93
C VAL A 18 10.73 -7.84 2.21
N ALA A 19 10.55 -7.50 0.93
CA ALA A 19 9.45 -8.00 0.13
C ALA A 19 9.50 -9.53 -0.05
N GLN A 20 10.70 -10.10 -0.20
CA GLN A 20 10.87 -11.55 -0.23
C GLN A 20 10.63 -12.21 1.12
N GLU A 21 11.04 -11.57 2.23
CA GLU A 21 10.74 -12.08 3.56
C GLU A 21 9.24 -12.06 3.87
N ILE A 22 8.53 -10.98 3.48
CA ILE A 22 7.06 -10.94 3.56
C ILE A 22 6.46 -12.05 2.70
N ASP A 23 6.97 -12.25 1.48
CA ASP A 23 6.46 -13.27 0.59
C ASP A 23 6.65 -14.70 1.14
N ALA A 24 7.84 -15.02 1.64
CA ALA A 24 8.18 -16.33 2.18
C ALA A 24 7.47 -16.60 3.52
N GLY A 25 7.43 -15.61 4.41
CA GLY A 25 6.87 -15.76 5.76
C GLY A 25 5.35 -15.63 5.81
N TRP A 26 4.76 -14.76 4.98
CA TRP A 26 3.34 -14.39 5.10
C TRP A 26 2.54 -14.76 3.84
N THR A 27 3.00 -14.38 2.66
CA THR A 27 2.21 -14.59 1.43
C THR A 27 2.12 -16.08 1.06
N ALA A 28 3.24 -16.81 1.05
CA ALA A 28 3.29 -18.23 0.67
C ALA A 28 2.46 -19.12 1.61
N PRO A 29 2.60 -19.03 2.94
CA PRO A 29 1.80 -19.82 3.87
C PRO A 29 0.30 -19.51 3.76
N ALA A 30 -0.07 -18.22 3.67
CA ALA A 30 -1.46 -17.84 3.45
C ALA A 30 -1.99 -18.39 2.12
N HIS A 31 -1.21 -18.33 1.03
CA HIS A 31 -1.64 -18.87 -0.26
C HIS A 31 -1.81 -20.40 -0.22
N ALA A 32 -0.90 -21.11 0.45
CA ALA A 32 -0.99 -22.57 0.62
C ALA A 32 -2.24 -22.98 1.40
N HIS A 33 -2.69 -22.17 2.36
CA HIS A 33 -3.89 -22.41 3.15
C HIS A 33 -5.19 -21.95 2.46
N CYS A 34 -5.20 -20.71 1.94
CA CYS A 34 -6.41 -20.03 1.48
C CYS A 34 -6.63 -20.09 -0.04
N GLY A 35 -5.62 -20.47 -0.82
CA GLY A 35 -5.61 -20.36 -2.28
C GLY A 35 -5.76 -18.92 -2.79
N GLY A 36 -6.53 -18.73 -3.86
CA GLY A 36 -6.79 -17.42 -4.46
C GLY A 36 -5.65 -16.92 -5.36
N ARG A 37 -5.64 -15.61 -5.63
CA ARG A 37 -4.60 -14.96 -6.42
C ARG A 37 -3.55 -14.33 -5.51
N ARG A 38 -2.36 -14.91 -5.52
CA ARG A 38 -1.18 -14.40 -4.84
C ARG A 38 -0.69 -13.07 -5.44
N MET A 39 -0.35 -12.11 -4.58
CA MET A 39 0.39 -10.90 -4.99
C MET A 39 1.85 -11.25 -5.23
N ARG A 40 2.49 -10.60 -6.20
CA ARG A 40 3.93 -10.80 -6.45
C ARG A 40 4.75 -9.99 -5.42
N PRO A 41 5.95 -10.45 -5.02
CA PRO A 41 6.81 -9.73 -4.08
C PRO A 41 7.07 -8.28 -4.51
N ASP A 42 7.34 -8.06 -5.79
CA ASP A 42 7.61 -6.74 -6.39
C ASP A 42 6.38 -5.80 -6.38
N THR A 43 5.22 -6.28 -5.95
CA THR A 43 3.98 -5.50 -5.84
C THR A 43 3.46 -5.37 -4.42
N LEU A 44 4.12 -5.96 -3.43
CA LEU A 44 3.74 -5.81 -2.03
C LEU A 44 4.01 -4.37 -1.60
N HIS A 45 3.01 -3.75 -0.97
CA HIS A 45 3.09 -2.37 -0.50
C HIS A 45 2.02 -2.12 0.57
N LEU A 46 2.20 -1.05 1.32
CA LEU A 46 1.20 -0.52 2.25
C LEU A 46 0.68 0.80 1.71
N THR A 47 -0.62 0.85 1.38
CA THR A 47 -1.23 2.05 0.79
C THR A 47 -1.47 3.11 1.87
N LEU A 48 -1.04 4.35 1.59
CA LEU A 48 -1.31 5.52 2.43
C LEU A 48 -2.52 6.32 1.91
N ALA A 49 -2.61 6.54 0.59
CA ALA A 49 -3.75 7.23 0.00
C ALA A 49 -4.05 6.66 -1.38
N PHE A 50 -5.28 6.20 -1.60
CA PHE A 50 -5.74 5.73 -2.89
C PHE A 50 -6.57 6.83 -3.59
N LEU A 51 -6.10 7.34 -4.74
CA LEU A 51 -6.70 8.50 -5.41
C LEU A 51 -7.70 8.13 -6.50
N GLY A 52 -7.80 6.86 -6.87
CA GLY A 52 -8.64 6.45 -7.99
C GLY A 52 -8.10 6.97 -9.31
N ASN A 53 -9.01 7.28 -10.24
CA ASN A 53 -8.68 7.85 -11.53
C ASN A 53 -8.35 9.34 -11.37
N VAL A 54 -7.15 9.72 -11.76
CA VAL A 54 -6.63 11.09 -11.66
C VAL A 54 -6.64 11.73 -13.05
N ASP A 55 -7.08 12.99 -13.10
CA ASP A 55 -6.92 13.86 -14.26
C ASP A 55 -5.42 14.03 -14.61
N PRO A 56 -5.02 13.85 -15.89
CA PRO A 56 -3.64 14.09 -16.32
C PRO A 56 -3.01 15.40 -15.80
N ASP A 57 -3.79 16.48 -15.70
CA ASP A 57 -3.30 17.79 -15.25
C ASP A 57 -2.94 17.83 -13.76
N GLN A 58 -3.50 16.92 -12.95
CA GLN A 58 -3.18 16.79 -11.53
C GLN A 58 -1.95 15.92 -11.26
N VAL A 59 -1.44 15.17 -12.26
CA VAL A 59 -0.28 14.28 -12.07
C VAL A 59 0.97 15.06 -11.67
N ALA A 60 1.23 16.21 -12.30
CA ALA A 60 2.39 17.03 -11.97
C ALA A 60 2.33 17.61 -10.53
N PRO A 61 1.21 18.23 -10.10
CA PRO A 61 1.00 18.61 -8.70
C PRO A 61 1.19 17.47 -7.70
N LEU A 62 0.68 16.27 -8.00
CA LEU A 62 0.83 15.10 -7.12
C LEU A 62 2.29 14.64 -7.00
N LYS A 63 3.08 14.73 -8.08
CA LYS A 63 4.53 14.47 -8.01
C LYS A 63 5.26 15.50 -7.14
N THR A 64 4.83 16.76 -7.18
CA THR A 64 5.38 17.81 -6.30
C THR A 64 5.07 17.51 -4.83
N ILE A 65 3.83 17.13 -4.51
CA ILE A 65 3.44 16.69 -3.17
C ILE A 65 4.29 15.50 -2.72
N ALA A 66 4.44 14.48 -3.58
CA ALA A 66 5.26 13.31 -3.28
C ALA A 66 6.67 13.71 -2.84
N ARG A 67 7.35 14.54 -3.63
CA ARG A 67 8.73 14.99 -3.36
C ARG A 67 8.86 15.85 -2.11
N ALA A 68 7.86 16.66 -1.80
CA ALA A 68 7.86 17.55 -0.64
C ALA A 68 7.38 16.90 0.66
N LEU A 69 6.81 15.69 0.59
CA LEU A 69 6.28 14.98 1.76
C LEU A 69 7.42 14.57 2.70
N PRO A 70 7.46 15.05 3.95
CA PRO A 70 8.42 14.58 4.93
C PRO A 70 8.07 13.14 5.34
N VAL A 71 9.05 12.23 5.22
CA VAL A 71 8.91 10.83 5.61
C VAL A 71 10.03 10.48 6.58
N PRO A 72 9.84 10.65 7.89
CA PRO A 72 10.83 10.20 8.86
C PRO A 72 10.97 8.67 8.79
N PRO A 73 12.18 8.11 8.99
CA PRO A 73 12.35 6.67 9.12
C PRO A 73 11.45 6.11 10.21
N GLY A 74 10.80 4.99 9.92
CA GLY A 74 9.91 4.32 10.85
C GLY A 74 9.85 2.82 10.59
N THR A 75 9.03 2.13 11.38
CA THR A 75 8.89 0.68 11.32
C THR A 75 7.43 0.26 11.24
N ILE A 76 7.16 -0.77 10.45
CA ILE A 76 5.90 -1.49 10.44
C ILE A 76 6.18 -2.90 10.95
N ARG A 77 5.57 -3.26 12.07
CA ARG A 77 5.62 -4.62 12.59
C ARG A 77 4.47 -5.42 12.00
N LEU A 78 4.74 -6.31 11.06
CA LEU A 78 3.75 -7.25 10.51
C LEU A 78 3.61 -8.41 11.48
N GLU A 79 2.45 -8.56 12.10
CA GLU A 79 2.26 -9.53 13.19
C GLU A 79 0.91 -10.22 13.20
N ARG A 80 0.01 -9.86 12.30
CA ARG A 80 -1.29 -10.52 12.18
C ARG A 80 -1.77 -10.58 10.74
N TYR A 81 -2.60 -11.58 10.47
CA TYR A 81 -3.45 -11.56 9.30
C TYR A 81 -4.77 -10.81 9.57
N GLY A 82 -5.40 -10.41 8.48
CA GLY A 82 -6.82 -10.14 8.44
C GLY A 82 -7.39 -10.42 7.07
N ARG A 83 -8.71 -10.29 6.98
CA ARG A 83 -9.46 -10.50 5.74
C ARG A 83 -10.48 -9.40 5.52
N PHE A 84 -10.62 -8.97 4.27
CA PHE A 84 -11.74 -8.16 3.81
C PHE A 84 -12.69 -9.03 2.97
N ASP A 85 -13.94 -9.19 3.40
CA ASP A 85 -14.89 -10.13 2.81
C ASP A 85 -15.20 -9.87 1.32
N ARG A 86 -15.31 -8.60 0.94
CA ARG A 86 -15.52 -8.17 -0.45
C ARG A 86 -14.43 -7.17 -0.80
N PRO A 87 -13.51 -7.48 -1.75
CA PRO A 87 -13.54 -8.57 -2.75
C PRO A 87 -12.81 -9.87 -2.36
N GLY A 88 -12.71 -10.22 -1.07
CA GLY A 88 -12.02 -11.43 -0.64
C GLY A 88 -10.50 -11.25 -0.65
N VAL A 89 -10.01 -10.39 0.23
CA VAL A 89 -8.59 -10.03 0.34
C VAL A 89 -8.03 -10.53 1.65
N VAL A 90 -6.95 -11.32 1.60
CA VAL A 90 -6.13 -11.62 2.79
C VAL A 90 -4.94 -10.68 2.81
N TRP A 91 -4.66 -10.13 3.98
CA TRP A 91 -3.62 -9.14 4.19
C TRP A 91 -2.86 -9.40 5.49
N THR A 92 -1.65 -8.86 5.59
CA THR A 92 -0.89 -8.76 6.85
C THR A 92 -0.69 -7.30 7.23
N GLY A 93 -0.58 -7.03 8.52
CA GLY A 93 -0.39 -5.69 9.05
C GLY A 93 -0.01 -5.71 10.52
N PRO A 94 0.19 -4.52 11.11
CA PRO A 94 0.39 -4.40 12.55
C PRO A 94 -0.90 -4.72 13.32
N ALA A 95 -0.79 -5.03 14.61
CA ALA A 95 -1.94 -5.09 15.50
C ALA A 95 -2.64 -3.72 15.54
N GLU A 96 -1.85 -2.66 15.66
CA GLU A 96 -2.30 -1.26 15.69
C GLU A 96 -1.35 -0.37 14.90
N ALA A 97 -1.88 0.71 14.31
CA ALA A 97 -1.06 1.71 13.64
C ALA A 97 -0.32 2.55 14.69
N ASP A 98 1.00 2.65 14.58
CA ASP A 98 1.75 3.52 15.49
C ASP A 98 1.53 5.01 15.18
N ALA A 99 1.92 5.87 16.13
CA ALA A 99 1.73 7.31 16.01
C ALA A 99 2.47 7.90 14.79
N ALA A 100 3.62 7.34 14.40
CA ALA A 100 4.43 7.83 13.30
C ALA A 100 3.73 7.57 11.95
N LEU A 101 3.21 6.37 11.74
CA LEU A 101 2.46 5.98 10.56
C LEU A 101 1.15 6.76 10.45
N LEU A 102 0.44 6.97 11.57
CA LEU A 102 -0.78 7.79 11.61
C LEU A 102 -0.49 9.26 11.27
N ALA A 103 0.60 9.82 11.81
CA ALA A 103 1.02 11.19 11.50
C ALA A 103 1.42 11.34 10.03
N LEU A 104 2.14 10.38 9.45
CA LEU A 104 2.49 10.37 8.03
C LEU A 104 1.23 10.30 7.14
N HIS A 105 0.29 9.41 7.48
CA HIS A 105 -0.99 9.31 6.77
C HIS A 105 -1.77 10.64 6.83
N ALA A 106 -1.86 11.27 8.01
CA ALA A 106 -2.54 12.55 8.18
C ALA A 106 -1.87 13.68 7.39
N ALA A 107 -0.54 13.79 7.45
CA ALA A 107 0.23 14.80 6.73
C ALA A 107 0.05 14.68 5.20
N LEU A 108 0.03 13.45 4.68
CA LEU A 108 -0.26 13.20 3.28
C LEU A 108 -1.65 13.71 2.88
N TRP A 109 -2.69 13.37 3.65
CA TRP A 109 -4.05 13.85 3.33
C TRP A 109 -4.20 15.37 3.45
N GLN A 110 -3.52 16.01 4.39
CA GLN A 110 -3.45 17.47 4.47
C GLN A 110 -2.82 18.09 3.21
N ALA A 111 -1.74 17.50 2.70
CA ALA A 111 -1.09 17.95 1.47
C ALA A 111 -1.95 17.72 0.21
N LEU A 112 -2.81 16.70 0.22
CA LEU A 112 -3.71 16.36 -0.89
C LEU A 112 -5.00 17.19 -0.92
N ALA A 113 -5.44 17.73 0.23
CA ALA A 113 -6.70 18.47 0.36
C ALA A 113 -6.84 19.67 -0.59
N PRO A 114 -5.80 20.51 -0.84
CA PRO A 114 -5.88 21.61 -1.80
C PRO A 114 -6.16 21.20 -3.24
N LEU A 115 -5.90 19.93 -3.60
CA LEU A 115 -6.22 19.37 -4.91
C LEU A 115 -7.61 18.72 -4.98
N GLY A 116 -8.39 18.79 -3.89
CA GLY A 116 -9.76 18.27 -3.81
C GLY A 116 -9.87 16.81 -3.36
N TYR A 117 -8.79 16.21 -2.85
CA TYR A 117 -8.80 14.83 -2.35
C TYR A 117 -9.11 14.76 -0.86
N ALA A 118 -9.84 13.71 -0.46
CA ALA A 118 -10.14 13.41 0.93
C ALA A 118 -10.13 11.89 1.18
N PRO A 119 -9.85 11.44 2.42
CA PRO A 119 -9.96 10.03 2.79
C PRO A 119 -11.37 9.49 2.55
N THR A 120 -11.46 8.27 2.04
CA THR A 120 -12.75 7.59 1.83
C THR A 120 -13.23 6.83 3.08
N GLU A 121 -12.32 6.51 3.99
CA GLU A 121 -12.61 5.79 5.24
C GLU A 121 -12.38 6.69 6.45
N SER A 122 -13.22 6.53 7.48
CA SER A 122 -13.09 7.27 8.74
C SER A 122 -11.94 6.78 9.62
N THR A 123 -11.45 5.56 9.39
CA THR A 123 -10.36 4.95 10.17
C THR A 123 -9.33 4.37 9.22
N TYR A 124 -8.07 4.77 9.39
CA TYR A 124 -6.98 4.22 8.62
C TYR A 124 -6.63 2.81 9.11
N ARG A 125 -6.63 1.84 8.20
CA ARG A 125 -6.30 0.43 8.47
C ARG A 125 -5.06 0.03 7.67
N PRO A 126 -3.85 0.22 8.23
CA PRO A 126 -2.61 -0.12 7.52
C PRO A 126 -2.54 -1.61 7.25
N HIS A 127 -2.33 -1.98 5.99
CA HIS A 127 -2.25 -3.38 5.57
C HIS A 127 -1.43 -3.54 4.30
N VAL A 128 -0.81 -4.72 4.17
CA VAL A 128 -0.19 -5.23 2.95
C VAL A 128 -1.08 -6.33 2.39
N THR A 129 -1.65 -6.11 1.20
CA THR A 129 -2.45 -7.15 0.53
C THR A 129 -1.55 -8.31 0.11
N LEU A 130 -1.88 -9.53 0.51
CA LEU A 130 -1.14 -10.74 0.19
C LEU A 130 -1.86 -11.57 -0.87
N LEU A 131 -3.17 -11.76 -0.69
CA LEU A 131 -4.01 -12.56 -1.60
C LEU A 131 -5.26 -11.77 -1.98
N ARG A 132 -5.77 -12.06 -3.17
CA ARG A 132 -7.08 -11.58 -3.65
C ARG A 132 -7.93 -12.76 -4.10
N ASN A 133 -9.24 -12.58 -4.20
CA ASN A 133 -10.18 -13.60 -4.65
C ASN A 133 -10.15 -14.88 -3.79
N THR A 134 -10.01 -14.72 -2.47
CA THR A 134 -10.09 -15.84 -1.51
C THR A 134 -11.36 -15.76 -0.66
N ARG A 135 -11.85 -16.92 -0.23
CA ARG A 135 -13.05 -17.07 0.61
C ARG A 135 -12.77 -17.75 1.96
N THR A 136 -11.52 -18.12 2.19
CA THR A 136 -11.06 -18.85 3.37
C THR A 136 -10.41 -17.86 4.33
N GLU A 137 -10.63 -18.04 5.64
CA GLU A 137 -9.89 -17.29 6.66
C GLU A 137 -8.39 -17.59 6.57
N PRO A 138 -7.53 -16.63 6.93
CA PRO A 138 -6.09 -16.87 6.99
C PRO A 138 -5.72 -17.87 8.09
N PRO A 139 -4.58 -18.57 7.96
CA PRO A 139 -4.06 -19.43 9.02
C PRO A 139 -3.56 -18.59 10.21
N ASP A 140 -3.05 -19.26 11.24
CA ASP A 140 -2.35 -18.59 12.33
C ASP A 140 -1.16 -17.77 11.82
N ALA A 141 -0.91 -16.63 12.47
CA ALA A 141 0.16 -15.73 12.09
C ALA A 141 1.54 -16.40 12.33
N PRO A 142 2.48 -16.28 11.37
CA PRO A 142 3.88 -16.69 11.56
C PRO A 142 4.60 -15.76 12.55
N ALA A 143 5.92 -15.96 12.70
CA ALA A 143 6.76 -15.04 13.46
C ALA A 143 6.65 -13.60 12.92
N PRO A 144 6.50 -12.58 13.79
CA PRO A 144 6.42 -11.18 13.37
C PRO A 144 7.63 -10.71 12.56
N LEU A 145 7.37 -9.91 11.53
CA LEU A 145 8.40 -9.30 10.68
C LEU A 145 8.43 -7.79 10.90
N VAL A 146 9.62 -7.21 11.06
CA VAL A 146 9.79 -5.75 11.19
C VAL A 146 10.30 -5.19 9.87
N TRP A 147 9.45 -4.39 9.22
CA TRP A 147 9.78 -3.69 7.99
C TRP A 147 10.14 -2.23 8.31
N HIS A 148 11.37 -1.82 7.99
CA HIS A 148 11.81 -0.43 8.07
C HIS A 148 11.46 0.32 6.79
N TYR A 149 10.80 1.47 6.92
CA TYR A 149 10.51 2.37 5.81
C TYR A 149 11.21 3.72 6.03
N ASP A 150 11.60 4.35 4.93
CA ASP A 150 12.29 5.64 4.90
C ASP A 150 11.76 6.55 3.78
N ARG A 151 10.83 6.06 2.95
CA ARG A 151 10.32 6.78 1.78
C ARG A 151 8.87 6.42 1.47
N CYS A 152 8.17 7.40 0.92
CA CYS A 152 6.85 7.25 0.32
C CYS A 152 6.99 7.33 -1.21
N VAL A 153 6.18 6.56 -1.95
CA VAL A 153 6.16 6.57 -3.41
C VAL A 153 4.77 6.93 -3.94
N LEU A 154 4.73 7.72 -5.01
CA LEU A 154 3.54 7.89 -5.85
C LEU A 154 3.60 6.87 -6.97
N VAL A 155 2.53 6.09 -7.11
CA VAL A 155 2.48 4.92 -7.98
C VAL A 155 1.34 5.06 -8.97
N ARG A 156 1.63 4.77 -10.23
CA ARG A 156 0.65 4.53 -11.28
C ARG A 156 0.31 3.05 -11.36
N SER A 157 -0.98 2.73 -11.34
CA SER A 157 -1.53 1.40 -11.54
C SER A 157 -2.14 1.27 -12.94
N ASP A 158 -1.59 0.37 -13.75
CA ASP A 158 -2.20 0.06 -15.06
C ASP A 158 -3.30 -1.01 -14.88
N PRO A 159 -4.50 -0.82 -15.46
CA PRO A 159 -5.64 -1.72 -15.27
C PRO A 159 -5.56 -3.05 -16.05
N GLY A 160 -4.49 -3.31 -16.80
CA GLY A 160 -4.36 -4.49 -17.66
C GLY A 160 -4.04 -5.78 -16.90
N GLY A 161 -5.06 -6.57 -16.53
CA GLY A 161 -4.98 -8.00 -16.15
C GLY A 161 -4.13 -8.35 -14.91
N GLN A 162 -2.82 -8.17 -15.02
CA GLN A 162 -1.88 -8.16 -13.90
C GLN A 162 -1.54 -6.69 -13.59
N ALA A 163 -1.94 -6.21 -12.41
CA ALA A 163 -1.62 -4.85 -11.98
C ALA A 163 -0.11 -4.60 -12.14
N ARG A 164 0.24 -3.73 -13.08
CA ARG A 164 1.59 -3.21 -13.24
C ARG A 164 1.65 -1.90 -12.49
N TYR A 165 2.60 -1.83 -11.58
CA TYR A 165 2.84 -0.66 -10.75
C TYR A 165 4.08 0.05 -11.24
N HIS A 166 3.94 1.34 -11.52
CA HIS A 166 5.02 2.21 -11.96
C HIS A 166 5.20 3.30 -10.91
N VAL A 167 6.32 3.28 -10.19
CA VAL A 167 6.70 4.41 -9.34
C VAL A 167 7.00 5.61 -10.23
N ILE A 168 6.29 6.72 -10.01
CA ILE A 168 6.40 7.94 -10.84
C ILE A 168 6.94 9.16 -10.06
N ALA A 169 7.00 9.06 -8.73
CA ALA A 169 7.75 9.95 -7.84
C ALA A 169 7.97 9.26 -6.49
N HIS A 170 8.92 9.77 -5.72
CA HIS A 170 9.19 9.38 -4.34
C HIS A 170 9.38 10.63 -3.49
N SER A 171 9.26 10.49 -2.17
CA SER A 171 9.63 11.54 -1.22
C SER A 171 11.09 11.93 -1.35
N GLY A 172 11.38 13.21 -1.11
CA GLY A 172 12.73 13.69 -0.90
C GLY A 172 13.30 13.04 0.37
N GLY A 173 14.57 12.65 0.30
CA GLY A 173 15.36 12.31 1.49
C GLY A 173 15.91 13.55 2.16
#